data_AF-X1AUN8-F1
#
_entry.id   AF-X1AUN8-F1
#
_cell.length_a   1.000
_cell.length_b   1.000
_cell.length_c   1.000
_cell.angle_alpha   90.00
_cell.angle_beta   90.00
_cell.angle_gamma   90.00
#
_symmetry.space_group_name_H-M   'P 1'
#
loop_
_entity.id
_entity.type
_entity.pdbx_description
1 polymer ?
#
loop_
_entity_poly.entity_id
_entity_poly.type
_entity_poly.pdbx_seq_one_letter_code
_entity_poly.pdbx_strand_id
1 'polypeptide(L)'
;NENIGWLTFEGYFLFKTTNEGDSWTNIGSAGSEIFFVNQDTEWATRSGGIYKSTDGGTNWVQKSSVNSSSLYFSDINNGWAVGAGGSILKSTDEGEIWVAKTSGTSSNLNSVKFYDNNVGVCVGSSGTVVLSTDGGEGWFPKSSGTTNELTSVKITDSTTVWIA
;
A
#
# COMPACT_ATOMS: atom_id res chain seq x y z
N ASN A 1 19.23 -6.29 -9.86
CA ASN A 1 20.67 -6.02 -9.76
C ASN A 1 21.04 -6.26 -8.30
N GLU A 2 21.91 -7.22 -8.01
CA GLU A 2 22.12 -7.75 -6.65
C GLU A 2 22.70 -6.72 -5.66
N ASN A 3 23.11 -5.55 -6.16
CA ASN A 3 23.82 -4.53 -5.38
C ASN A 3 22.92 -3.37 -4.92
N ILE A 4 21.64 -3.34 -5.32
CA ILE A 4 20.72 -2.23 -5.00
C ILE A 4 19.73 -2.65 -3.93
N GLY A 5 19.64 -1.83 -2.88
CA GLY A 5 18.68 -2.00 -1.79
C GLY A 5 18.16 -0.66 -1.30
N TRP A 6 17.02 -0.69 -0.62
CA TRP A 6 16.41 0.47 0.00
C TRP A 6 16.03 0.14 1.44
N LEU A 7 16.11 1.14 2.31
CA LEU A 7 15.57 1.06 3.65
C LEU A 7 14.88 2.37 4.01
N THR A 8 13.92 2.27 4.91
CA THR A 8 13.35 3.42 5.60
C THR A 8 13.81 3.43 7.04
N PHE A 9 14.02 4.61 7.60
CA PHE A 9 14.40 4.81 9.01
C PHE A 9 13.42 5.76 9.70
N GLU A 10 13.50 5.86 11.03
CA GLU A 10 12.67 6.77 11.85
C GLU A 10 12.55 8.16 11.20
N GLY A 11 11.32 8.68 11.15
CA GLY A 11 11.02 9.94 10.46
C GLY A 11 10.83 9.82 8.95
N TYR A 12 10.65 8.60 8.43
CA TYR A 12 10.35 8.30 7.03
C TYR A 12 11.48 8.63 6.06
N PHE A 13 12.73 8.70 6.50
CA PHE A 13 13.86 8.90 5.58
C PHE A 13 14.02 7.69 4.68
N LEU A 14 14.27 7.94 3.40
CA LEU A 14 14.52 6.92 2.39
C LEU A 14 16.01 6.89 2.07
N PHE A 15 16.62 5.73 2.24
CA PHE A 15 18.01 5.50 1.89
C PHE A 15 18.11 4.46 0.78
N LYS A 16 19.07 4.66 -0.13
CA LYS A 16 19.40 3.74 -1.22
C LYS A 16 20.87 3.33 -1.13
N THR A 17 21.14 2.04 -1.32
CA THR A 17 22.49 1.51 -1.54
C THR A 17 22.67 1.09 -2.98
N THR A 18 23.89 1.18 -3.49
CA THR A 18 24.31 0.64 -4.80
C THR A 18 25.51 -0.31 -4.68
N ASN A 19 25.83 -0.72 -3.44
CA ASN A 19 26.98 -1.54 -3.10
C ASN A 19 26.66 -2.53 -1.97
N GLU A 20 25.58 -3.30 -2.12
CA GLU A 20 25.24 -4.43 -1.22
C GLU A 20 25.07 -4.03 0.25
N GLY A 21 24.77 -2.76 0.51
CA GLY A 21 24.60 -2.23 1.86
C GLY A 21 25.89 -1.75 2.54
N ASP A 22 27.04 -1.76 1.86
CA ASP A 22 28.30 -1.19 2.36
C ASP A 22 28.18 0.32 2.64
N SER A 23 27.38 1.02 1.84
CA SER A 23 27.05 2.44 2.06
C SER A 23 25.64 2.78 1.64
N TRP A 24 25.08 3.81 2.27
CA TRP A 24 23.69 4.24 2.09
C TRP A 24 23.64 5.75 1.84
N THR A 25 22.93 6.15 0.79
CA THR A 25 22.68 7.55 0.45
C THR A 25 21.25 7.91 0.80
N ASN A 26 21.05 8.97 1.58
CA ASN A 26 19.72 9.53 1.82
C ASN A 26 19.22 10.17 0.52
N ILE A 27 18.12 9.66 -0.01
CA ILE A 27 17.47 10.14 -1.24
C ILE A 27 16.15 10.85 -0.95
N GLY A 28 15.85 11.14 0.31
CA GLY A 28 14.74 11.96 0.74
C GLY A 28 13.92 11.31 1.85
N SER A 29 12.61 11.50 1.79
CA SER A 29 11.64 10.84 2.66
C SER A 29 10.69 10.03 1.80
N ALA A 30 10.15 8.90 2.29
CA ALA A 30 9.15 8.09 1.61
C ALA A 30 7.72 8.28 2.15
N GLY A 31 7.54 8.95 3.29
CA GLY A 31 6.27 8.97 4.02
C GLY A 31 5.89 7.62 4.63
N SER A 32 4.60 7.41 4.86
CA SER A 32 4.04 6.37 5.72
C SER A 32 4.27 4.94 5.23
N GLU A 33 4.13 4.71 3.93
CA GLU A 33 4.34 3.40 3.30
C GLU A 33 5.10 3.58 1.98
N ILE A 34 5.99 2.63 1.67
CA ILE A 34 6.73 2.59 0.42
C ILE A 34 6.62 1.21 -0.23
N PHE A 35 6.42 1.20 -1.54
CA PHE A 35 6.39 0.00 -2.35
C PHE A 35 7.41 0.12 -3.49
N PHE A 36 8.36 -0.81 -3.53
CA PHE A 36 9.38 -0.87 -4.58
C PHE A 36 8.92 -1.84 -5.65
N VAL A 37 8.81 -1.38 -6.89
CA VAL A 37 8.52 -2.28 -8.03
C VAL A 37 9.82 -2.79 -8.64
N ASN A 38 10.77 -1.89 -8.84
CA ASN A 38 12.10 -2.18 -9.37
C ASN A 38 13.08 -1.09 -8.93
N GLN A 39 14.28 -1.08 -9.53
CA GLN A 39 15.35 -0.16 -9.14
C GLN A 39 15.12 1.34 -9.42
N ASP A 40 14.15 1.61 -10.28
CA ASP A 40 13.83 2.95 -10.77
C ASP A 40 12.38 3.34 -10.42
N THR A 41 11.48 2.38 -10.23
CA THR A 41 10.05 2.62 -10.00
C THR A 41 9.64 2.31 -8.57
N GLU A 42 9.20 3.34 -7.87
CA GLU A 42 8.75 3.29 -6.49
C GLU A 42 7.43 4.03 -6.29
N TRP A 43 6.69 3.59 -5.27
CA TRP A 43 5.47 4.23 -4.82
C TRP A 43 5.54 4.56 -3.35
N ALA A 44 4.95 5.69 -2.97
CA ALA A 44 4.92 6.17 -1.61
C ALA A 44 3.55 6.72 -1.25
N THR A 45 3.08 6.46 -0.03
CA THR A 45 2.01 7.26 0.58
C THR A 45 2.61 8.27 1.54
N ARG A 46 2.14 9.52 1.48
CA ARG A 46 2.58 10.60 2.38
C ARG A 46 1.39 11.44 2.79
N SER A 47 1.61 12.37 3.72
CA SER A 47 0.67 13.48 3.91
C SER A 47 0.51 14.20 2.57
N GLY A 48 -0.70 14.19 2.02
CA GLY A 48 -1.01 14.71 0.69
C GLY A 48 -1.35 13.66 -0.36
N GLY A 49 -1.09 12.36 -0.12
CA GLY A 49 -1.64 11.27 -0.93
C GLY A 49 -0.61 10.28 -1.48
N ILE A 50 -0.78 9.88 -2.74
CA ILE A 50 0.02 8.82 -3.39
C ILE A 50 1.00 9.45 -4.37
N TYR A 51 2.25 9.01 -4.32
CA TYR A 51 3.35 9.52 -5.15
C TYR A 51 4.07 8.38 -5.86
N LYS A 52 4.48 8.63 -7.12
CA LYS A 52 5.30 7.74 -7.95
C LYS A 52 6.68 8.35 -8.16
N SER A 53 7.72 7.53 -8.09
CA SER A 53 9.03 7.83 -8.65
C SER A 53 9.34 6.89 -9.80
N THR A 54 10.08 7.37 -10.79
CA THR A 54 10.58 6.60 -11.95
C THR A 54 12.08 6.80 -12.14
N ASP A 55 12.78 7.32 -11.13
CA ASP A 55 14.21 7.61 -11.13
C ASP A 55 14.88 7.20 -9.81
N GLY A 56 14.38 6.12 -9.21
CA GLY A 56 15.01 5.50 -8.06
C GLY A 56 14.80 6.28 -6.77
N GLY A 57 13.65 6.95 -6.64
CA GLY A 57 13.27 7.77 -5.50
C GLY A 57 13.86 9.18 -5.47
N THR A 58 14.49 9.65 -6.56
CA THR A 58 15.12 10.99 -6.62
C THR A 58 14.08 12.10 -6.81
N ASN A 59 13.11 11.88 -7.68
CA ASN A 59 11.96 12.77 -7.91
C ASN A 59 10.66 12.01 -7.69
N TRP A 60 9.66 12.71 -7.14
CA TRP A 60 8.35 12.15 -6.79
C TRP A 60 7.24 12.98 -7.40
N VAL A 61 6.34 12.34 -8.14
CA VAL A 61 5.17 12.96 -8.76
C VAL A 61 3.91 12.47 -8.07
N GLN A 62 3.08 13.39 -7.59
CA GLN A 62 1.79 13.06 -6.99
C GLN A 62 0.83 12.50 -8.04
N LYS A 63 0.24 11.33 -7.75
CA LYS A 63 -0.75 10.65 -8.60
C LYS A 63 -2.16 10.66 -8.01
N SER A 64 -2.28 10.86 -6.71
CA SER A 64 -3.57 11.04 -6.02
C SER A 64 -3.41 11.96 -4.82
N SER A 65 -4.46 12.73 -4.52
CA SER A 65 -4.54 13.58 -3.32
C SER A 65 -5.19 12.89 -2.13
N VAL A 66 -5.65 11.65 -2.29
CA VAL A 66 -6.31 10.88 -1.23
C VAL A 66 -5.24 10.36 -0.26
N ASN A 67 -5.37 10.74 1.01
CA ASN A 67 -4.50 10.23 2.07
C ASN A 67 -4.78 8.74 2.30
N SER A 68 -3.75 7.92 2.09
CA SER A 68 -3.82 6.47 2.24
C SER A 68 -2.86 6.00 3.33
N SER A 69 -3.36 5.16 4.23
CA SER A 69 -2.61 4.52 5.30
C SER A 69 -1.82 3.32 4.79
N SER A 70 -2.29 2.67 3.72
CA SER A 70 -1.63 1.49 3.15
C SER A 70 -1.71 1.49 1.63
N LEU A 71 -0.67 0.94 1.01
CA LEU A 71 -0.51 0.80 -0.43
C LEU A 71 -0.04 -0.62 -0.75
N TYR A 72 -0.61 -1.21 -1.78
CA TYR A 72 -0.28 -2.55 -2.23
C TYR A 72 -0.34 -2.62 -3.75
N PHE A 73 0.62 -3.28 -4.36
CA PHE A 73 0.60 -3.63 -5.78
C PHE A 73 0.80 -5.14 -5.92
N SER A 74 -0.05 -5.81 -6.70
CA SER A 74 0.12 -7.24 -7.02
C SER A 74 1.09 -7.45 -8.18
N ASP A 75 1.16 -6.46 -9.06
CA ASP A 75 2.12 -6.32 -10.15
C ASP A 75 2.31 -4.82 -10.48
N ILE A 76 3.13 -4.50 -11.49
CA ILE A 76 3.40 -3.10 -11.87
C ILE A 76 2.13 -2.33 -12.28
N ASN A 77 1.12 -3.00 -12.83
CA ASN A 77 -0.08 -2.36 -13.37
C ASN A 77 -1.19 -2.23 -12.33
N ASN A 78 -1.30 -3.20 -11.42
CA ASN A 78 -2.44 -3.33 -10.51
C ASN A 78 -2.08 -2.91 -9.09
N GLY A 79 -2.66 -1.78 -8.66
CA GLY A 79 -2.40 -1.17 -7.36
C GLY A 79 -3.68 -0.85 -6.58
N TRP A 80 -3.60 -0.91 -5.25
CA TRP A 80 -4.66 -0.57 -4.31
C TRP A 80 -4.12 0.28 -3.17
N ALA A 81 -4.88 1.31 -2.80
CA ALA A 81 -4.55 2.18 -1.68
C ALA A 81 -5.77 2.34 -0.78
N VAL A 82 -5.58 2.28 0.54
CA VAL A 82 -6.68 2.37 1.51
C VAL A 82 -6.36 3.34 2.62
N GLY A 83 -7.39 3.92 3.25
CA GLY A 83 -7.16 4.93 4.27
C GLY A 83 -8.41 5.47 4.96
N ALA A 84 -8.36 6.76 5.26
CA ALA A 84 -9.36 7.45 6.09
C ALA A 84 -10.78 7.38 5.51
N GLY A 85 -11.78 7.32 6.38
CA GLY A 85 -13.20 7.35 5.99
C GLY A 85 -13.64 6.16 5.13
N GLY A 86 -12.94 5.02 5.22
CA GLY A 86 -13.21 3.85 4.39
C GLY A 86 -12.75 4.00 2.93
N SER A 87 -11.84 4.93 2.65
CA SER A 87 -11.34 5.16 1.29
C SER A 87 -10.64 3.91 0.75
N ILE A 88 -11.02 3.48 -0.45
CA ILE A 88 -10.32 2.49 -1.26
C ILE A 88 -10.15 3.07 -2.65
N LEU A 89 -8.92 3.05 -3.14
CA LEU A 89 -8.56 3.40 -4.51
C LEU A 89 -7.98 2.19 -5.22
N LYS A 90 -8.23 2.07 -6.51
CA LYS A 90 -7.63 1.08 -7.40
C LYS A 90 -7.02 1.76 -8.62
N SER A 91 -5.86 1.28 -9.05
CA SER A 91 -5.27 1.59 -10.35
C SER A 91 -5.02 0.31 -11.13
N THR A 92 -5.14 0.40 -12.45
CA THR A 92 -4.85 -0.68 -13.42
C THR A 92 -3.91 -0.19 -14.54
N ASP A 93 -3.27 0.96 -14.35
CA ASP A 93 -2.48 1.67 -15.33
C ASP A 93 -1.16 2.16 -14.72
N GLU A 94 -0.52 1.28 -13.95
CA GLU A 94 0.73 1.59 -13.25
C GLU A 94 0.61 2.80 -12.33
N GLY A 95 -0.50 2.88 -11.59
CA GLY A 95 -0.76 3.95 -10.62
C GLY A 95 -0.85 5.36 -11.22
N GLU A 96 -0.96 5.49 -12.54
CA GLU A 96 -1.11 6.80 -13.20
C GLU A 96 -2.47 7.41 -12.88
N ILE A 97 -3.52 6.59 -12.85
CA ILE A 97 -4.87 6.99 -12.47
C ILE A 97 -5.38 6.11 -11.33
N TRP A 98 -5.92 6.74 -10.29
CA TRP A 98 -6.54 6.08 -9.15
C TRP A 98 -8.04 6.32 -9.13
N VAL A 99 -8.81 5.24 -9.21
CA VAL A 99 -10.28 5.27 -9.21
C VAL A 99 -10.80 4.82 -7.86
N ALA A 100 -11.71 5.61 -7.27
CA ALA A 100 -12.34 5.29 -5.99
C ALA A 100 -13.28 4.08 -6.11
N LYS A 101 -13.26 3.22 -5.10
CA LYS A 101 -14.10 2.04 -4.96
C LYS A 101 -14.87 2.11 -3.65
N THR A 102 -16.14 1.72 -3.68
CA THR A 102 -16.99 1.70 -2.49
C THR A 102 -16.56 0.56 -1.58
N SER A 103 -16.18 0.88 -0.34
CA SER A 103 -15.73 -0.11 0.66
C SER A 103 -16.86 -0.78 1.43
N GLY A 104 -18.05 -0.15 1.45
CA GLY A 104 -19.18 -0.58 2.29
C GLY A 104 -19.02 -0.21 3.77
N THR A 105 -18.06 0.67 4.12
CA THR A 105 -17.83 1.16 5.48
C THR A 105 -17.35 2.61 5.46
N SER A 106 -17.53 3.33 6.56
CA SER A 106 -16.93 4.65 6.81
C SER A 106 -15.79 4.61 7.82
N SER A 107 -15.49 3.45 8.41
CA SER A 107 -14.35 3.27 9.30
C SER A 107 -13.03 3.42 8.54
N ASN A 108 -12.02 3.98 9.19
CA ASN A 108 -10.67 4.05 8.61
C ASN A 108 -10.15 2.65 8.31
N LEU A 109 -9.53 2.50 7.14
CA LEU A 109 -8.83 1.29 6.73
C LEU A 109 -7.32 1.51 6.92
N ASN A 110 -6.68 0.55 7.57
CA ASN A 110 -5.31 0.63 8.03
C ASN A 110 -4.35 -0.21 7.18
N SER A 111 -4.82 -1.33 6.61
CA SER A 111 -3.98 -2.22 5.80
C SER A 111 -4.80 -2.88 4.69
N VAL A 112 -4.17 -3.08 3.52
CA VAL A 112 -4.70 -3.86 2.40
C VAL A 112 -3.66 -4.89 1.93
N LYS A 113 -4.10 -6.12 1.67
CA LYS A 113 -3.32 -7.17 0.99
C LYS A 113 -4.21 -8.01 0.09
N PHE A 114 -3.60 -8.58 -0.95
CA PHE A 114 -4.24 -9.52 -1.86
C PHE A 114 -3.48 -10.86 -1.87
N TYR A 115 -4.23 -11.97 -1.90
CA TYR A 115 -3.68 -13.33 -2.05
C TYR A 115 -3.39 -13.64 -3.52
N ASP A 116 -4.22 -13.13 -4.43
CA ASP A 116 -4.05 -13.09 -5.88
C ASP A 116 -4.76 -11.86 -6.46
N ASN A 117 -4.84 -11.73 -7.79
CA ASN A 117 -5.45 -10.58 -8.46
C ASN A 117 -6.98 -10.38 -8.23
N ASN A 118 -7.68 -11.24 -7.50
CA ASN A 118 -9.14 -11.25 -7.33
C ASN A 118 -9.60 -10.98 -5.88
N VAL A 119 -9.42 -11.90 -4.95
CA VAL A 119 -9.68 -11.65 -3.51
C VAL A 119 -8.65 -10.71 -2.82
N GLY A 120 -9.18 -9.73 -2.10
CA GLY A 120 -8.40 -8.76 -1.36
C GLY A 120 -9.01 -8.57 0.02
N VAL A 121 -8.18 -8.30 1.02
CA VAL A 121 -8.61 -8.07 2.40
C VAL A 121 -8.12 -6.70 2.83
N CYS A 122 -9.04 -5.88 3.34
CA CYS A 122 -8.69 -4.68 4.09
C CYS A 122 -9.16 -4.81 5.53
N VAL A 123 -8.38 -4.25 6.44
CA VAL A 123 -8.72 -4.17 7.87
C VAL A 123 -8.58 -2.75 8.39
N GLY A 124 -9.23 -2.44 9.51
CA GLY A 124 -9.23 -1.09 10.04
C GLY A 124 -9.83 -0.95 11.43
N SER A 125 -10.20 0.29 11.76
CA SER A 125 -10.71 0.66 13.07
C SER A 125 -11.98 -0.11 13.46
N SER A 126 -12.23 -0.26 14.76
CA SER A 126 -13.42 -0.92 15.31
C SER A 126 -13.64 -2.36 14.81
N GLY A 127 -12.57 -3.11 14.57
CA GLY A 127 -12.64 -4.49 14.07
C GLY A 127 -13.10 -4.60 12.62
N THR A 128 -13.02 -3.52 11.85
CA THR A 128 -13.50 -3.48 10.47
C THR A 128 -12.69 -4.44 9.61
N VAL A 129 -13.40 -5.31 8.88
CA VAL A 129 -12.83 -6.16 7.82
C VAL A 129 -13.72 -6.00 6.59
N VAL A 130 -13.13 -5.73 5.43
CA VAL A 130 -13.83 -5.77 4.14
C VAL A 130 -13.08 -6.69 3.18
N LEU A 131 -13.84 -7.48 2.42
CA LEU A 131 -13.33 -8.49 1.50
C LEU A 131 -13.81 -8.17 0.08
N SER A 132 -12.88 -8.16 -0.86
CA SER A 132 -13.18 -8.22 -2.30
C SER A 132 -12.98 -9.64 -2.80
N THR A 133 -13.66 -10.04 -3.87
CA THR A 133 -13.42 -11.31 -4.60
C THR A 133 -13.33 -11.09 -6.12
N ASP A 134 -13.19 -9.84 -6.56
CA ASP A 134 -13.27 -9.40 -7.97
C ASP A 134 -12.19 -8.36 -8.34
N GLY A 135 -11.06 -8.43 -7.67
CA GLY A 135 -9.88 -7.61 -7.89
C GLY A 135 -10.02 -6.22 -7.29
N GLY A 136 -10.80 -6.06 -6.23
CA GLY A 136 -11.08 -4.79 -5.59
C GLY A 136 -12.06 -3.91 -6.38
N GLU A 137 -12.85 -4.47 -7.30
CA GLU A 137 -13.94 -3.73 -7.94
C GLU A 137 -15.11 -3.53 -6.97
N GLY A 138 -15.43 -4.56 -6.18
CA GLY A 138 -16.41 -4.54 -5.10
C GLY A 138 -15.80 -5.01 -3.77
N TRP A 139 -16.30 -4.44 -2.66
CA TRP A 139 -15.88 -4.75 -1.30
C TRP A 139 -17.08 -4.98 -0.38
N PHE A 140 -17.00 -6.03 0.43
CA PHE A 140 -18.09 -6.45 1.30
C PHE A 140 -17.62 -6.60 2.74
N PRO A 141 -18.27 -5.95 3.72
CA PRO A 141 -17.96 -6.11 5.14
C PRO A 141 -18.04 -7.56 5.62
N LYS A 142 -17.12 -7.96 6.49
CA LYS A 142 -17.07 -9.26 7.16
C LYS A 142 -16.96 -9.05 8.68
N SER A 143 -17.60 -9.94 9.44
CA SER A 143 -17.44 -9.95 10.89
C SER A 143 -16.04 -10.45 11.25
N SER A 144 -15.31 -9.70 12.07
CA SER A 144 -14.02 -10.10 12.63
C SER A 144 -14.16 -10.82 13.98
N GLY A 145 -15.34 -10.76 14.61
CA GLY A 145 -15.55 -11.24 15.97
C GLY A 145 -14.99 -10.33 17.07
N THR A 146 -14.48 -9.15 16.73
CA THR A 146 -13.95 -8.17 17.69
C THR A 146 -14.34 -6.74 17.29
N THR A 147 -14.23 -5.80 18.23
CA THR A 147 -14.31 -4.36 17.98
C THR A 147 -12.96 -3.67 18.18
N ASN A 148 -11.89 -4.43 18.44
CA ASN A 148 -10.55 -3.87 18.57
C ASN A 148 -10.06 -3.34 17.22
N GLU A 149 -9.22 -2.30 17.25
CA GLU A 149 -8.58 -1.81 16.04
C GLU A 149 -7.68 -2.90 15.42
N LEU A 150 -7.84 -3.09 14.11
CA LEU A 150 -7.00 -3.96 13.31
C LEU A 150 -6.07 -3.09 12.47
N THR A 151 -4.79 -3.40 12.50
CA THR A 151 -3.71 -2.55 11.98
C THR A 151 -2.99 -3.17 10.80
N SER A 152 -2.94 -4.50 10.71
CA SER A 152 -2.18 -5.20 9.67
C SER A 152 -2.91 -6.42 9.12
N VAL A 153 -2.66 -6.68 7.84
CA VAL A 153 -2.98 -7.95 7.17
C VAL A 153 -1.69 -8.61 6.77
N LYS A 154 -1.54 -9.91 7.09
CA LYS A 154 -0.48 -10.76 6.60
C LYS A 154 -1.08 -12.00 5.95
N ILE A 155 -0.68 -12.25 4.71
CA ILE A 155 -1.06 -13.45 3.97
C ILE A 155 0.15 -14.38 3.99
N THR A 156 -0.03 -15.62 4.47
CA THR A 156 1.07 -16.59 4.58
C THR A 156 1.05 -17.63 3.48
N ASP A 157 -0.13 -17.92 2.95
CA ASP A 157 -0.35 -18.86 1.84
C ASP A 157 -1.72 -18.59 1.19
N SER A 158 -2.11 -19.41 0.21
CA SER A 158 -3.35 -19.27 -0.54
C SER A 158 -4.64 -19.49 0.29
N THR A 159 -4.52 -19.90 1.55
CA THR A 159 -5.66 -20.24 2.42
C THR A 159 -5.65 -19.53 3.77
N THR A 160 -4.52 -18.93 4.16
CA THR A 160 -4.33 -18.41 5.52
C THR A 160 -4.05 -16.91 5.52
N VAL A 161 -4.94 -16.17 6.19
CA VAL A 161 -4.83 -14.73 6.43
C VAL A 161 -4.78 -14.47 7.93
N TRP A 162 -3.77 -13.73 8.35
CA TRP A 162 -3.63 -13.22 9.71
C TRP A 162 -3.96 -11.74 9.72
N ILE A 163 -4.77 -11.33 10.70
CA ILE A 163 -5.11 -9.94 10.97
C ILE A 163 -4.73 -9.63 12.42
N ALA A 164 -4.15 -8.45 12.65
CA ALA A 164 -3.70 -8.01 13.96
C ALA A 164 -3.90 -6.52 14.13
#